data_AF-A0A259RZP1-F1
#
_entry.id   AF-A0A259RZP1-F1
#
_cell.length_a   1.000
_cell.length_b   1.000
_cell.length_c   1.000
_cell.angle_alpha   90.00
_cell.angle_beta   90.00
_cell.angle_gamma   90.00
#
_symmetry.space_group_name_H-M   'P 1'
#
loop_
_entity.id
_entity.type
_entity.pdbx_description
1 polymer ?
#
loop_
_entity_poly.entity_id
_entity_poly.type
_entity_poly.pdbx_seq_one_letter_code
_entity_poly.pdbx_strand_id
1 'polypeptide(L)'
;MPAMNQHSPTSHDAECERIARPIGSGFRYASLPLRGRERYAITAIKALDKSLEEIVQTVAEPQVARSKLDWWRGALHQATTEGSSNHPVLISLLESTPPTTLEKLVPHLESRLGSALLALDYQGFDTEADLNAYLDAKGGALFRLYAQALNLPEETSIKLGALGALGHRIDNLQWLGRDVARGFIYLSAEQLEKHGINEADFHRPDR
;
A
#
# COMPACT_ATOMS: atom_id res chain seq x y z
N MET A 1 -18.05 3.87 -29.77
CA MET A 1 -17.45 5.22 -29.71
C MET A 1 -16.44 5.24 -28.57
N PRO A 2 -15.13 5.46 -28.77
CA PRO A 2 -14.21 5.61 -27.64
C PRO A 2 -13.78 7.07 -27.52
N ALA A 3 -14.55 7.86 -26.78
CA ALA A 3 -14.16 9.17 -26.30
C ALA A 3 -14.08 9.11 -24.78
N MET A 4 -13.08 8.40 -24.22
CA MET A 4 -12.94 8.29 -22.76
C MET A 4 -11.47 8.34 -22.25
N ASN A 5 -10.48 8.62 -23.09
CA ASN A 5 -9.06 8.43 -22.71
C ASN A 5 -8.21 9.71 -22.62
N GLN A 6 -8.82 10.87 -22.41
CA GLN A 6 -8.07 12.14 -22.35
C GLN A 6 -7.80 12.54 -20.88
N HIS A 7 -6.83 11.89 -20.24
CA HIS A 7 -6.07 12.53 -19.15
C HIS A 7 -4.71 12.89 -19.73
N SER A 8 -4.44 14.20 -19.84
CA SER A 8 -3.18 14.70 -20.39
C SER A 8 -2.14 14.76 -19.27
N PRO A 9 -0.87 14.44 -19.53
CA PRO A 9 0.16 14.42 -18.48
C PRO A 9 0.25 15.78 -17.77
N THR A 10 0.17 15.77 -16.44
CA THR A 10 0.33 16.96 -15.58
C THR A 10 1.63 16.90 -14.77
N SER A 11 1.97 17.99 -14.08
CA SER A 11 3.07 17.99 -13.10
C SER A 11 2.78 17.06 -11.92
N HIS A 12 1.51 16.84 -11.57
CA HIS A 12 1.10 15.90 -10.52
C HIS A 12 1.39 14.45 -10.92
N ASP A 13 1.10 14.09 -12.18
CA ASP A 13 1.42 12.76 -12.72
C ASP A 13 2.94 12.51 -12.74
N ALA A 14 3.73 13.53 -13.08
CA ALA A 14 5.19 13.44 -13.07
C ALA A 14 5.74 13.18 -11.65
N GLU A 15 5.14 13.79 -10.62
CA GLU A 15 5.51 13.53 -9.23
C GLU A 15 5.13 12.10 -8.80
N CYS A 16 3.94 11.62 -9.19
CA CYS A 16 3.56 10.22 -8.99
C CYS A 16 4.56 9.27 -9.68
N GLU A 17 4.98 9.55 -10.91
CA GLU A 17 5.98 8.72 -11.61
C GLU A 17 7.34 8.72 -10.90
N ARG A 18 7.78 9.87 -10.36
CA ARG A 18 9.02 9.98 -9.59
C ARG A 18 9.01 9.09 -8.35
N ILE A 19 7.88 9.08 -7.62
CA ILE A 19 7.71 8.29 -6.39
C ILE A 19 7.55 6.80 -6.73
N ALA A 20 6.66 6.46 -7.65
CA ALA A 20 6.21 5.08 -7.86
C ALA A 20 7.00 4.30 -8.91
N ARG A 21 7.57 4.96 -9.92
CA ARG A 21 8.19 4.33 -11.09
C ARG A 21 9.64 4.77 -11.33
N PRO A 22 10.52 4.77 -10.30
CA PRO A 22 11.91 5.11 -10.49
C PRO A 22 12.57 4.19 -11.53
N ILE A 23 13.58 4.71 -12.22
CA ILE A 23 14.29 3.98 -13.27
C ILE A 23 14.86 2.68 -12.69
N GLY A 24 14.60 1.56 -13.36
CA GLY A 24 15.06 0.22 -12.93
C GLY A 24 14.13 -0.50 -11.94
N SER A 25 13.05 0.12 -11.44
CA SER A 25 12.14 -0.57 -10.53
C SER A 25 11.29 -1.64 -11.22
N GLY A 26 11.04 -2.77 -10.54
CA GLY A 26 10.17 -3.83 -11.05
C GLY A 26 8.76 -3.30 -11.39
N PHE A 27 8.22 -2.39 -10.58
CA PHE A 27 6.91 -1.78 -10.83
C PHE A 27 6.89 -0.93 -12.11
N ARG A 28 7.97 -0.22 -12.44
CA ARG A 28 8.09 0.53 -13.70
C ARG A 28 7.92 -0.41 -14.90
N TYR A 29 8.59 -1.56 -14.88
CA TYR A 29 8.52 -2.57 -15.95
C TYR A 29 7.14 -3.23 -16.02
N ALA A 30 6.58 -3.63 -14.87
CA ALA A 30 5.25 -4.25 -14.80
C ALA A 30 4.13 -3.32 -15.33
N SER A 31 4.28 -2.01 -15.15
CA SER A 31 3.30 -0.99 -15.60
C SER A 31 3.55 -0.45 -17.01
N LEU A 32 4.58 -0.93 -17.74
CA LEU A 32 4.85 -0.49 -19.12
C LEU A 32 3.65 -0.67 -20.08
N PRO A 33 2.88 -1.76 -20.01
CA PRO A 33 1.74 -1.97 -20.91
C PRO A 33 0.61 -0.95 -20.72
N LEU A 34 0.44 -0.41 -19.50
CA LEU A 34 -0.65 0.52 -19.17
C LEU A 34 -0.50 1.85 -19.94
N ARG A 35 -1.61 2.44 -20.35
CA ARG A 35 -1.66 3.70 -21.11
C ARG A 35 -2.73 4.65 -20.55
N GLY A 36 -2.64 5.92 -20.90
CA GLY A 36 -3.65 6.93 -20.56
C GLY A 36 -4.02 6.91 -19.07
N ARG A 37 -5.33 7.00 -18.80
CA ARG A 37 -5.88 7.06 -17.43
C ARG A 37 -5.47 5.88 -16.55
N GLU A 38 -5.46 4.66 -17.09
CA GLU A 38 -5.08 3.46 -16.32
C GLU A 38 -3.65 3.56 -15.76
N ARG A 39 -2.71 4.05 -16.58
CA ARG A 39 -1.32 4.25 -16.12
C ARG A 39 -1.28 5.25 -14.98
N TYR A 40 -1.94 6.38 -15.12
CA TYR A 40 -1.89 7.44 -14.11
C TYR A 40 -2.57 7.02 -12.81
N ALA A 41 -3.73 6.37 -12.88
CA ALA A 41 -4.42 5.86 -11.69
C ALA A 41 -3.58 4.82 -10.94
N ILE A 42 -3.03 3.82 -11.65
CA ILE A 42 -2.16 2.80 -11.06
C ILE A 42 -0.88 3.41 -10.46
N THR A 43 -0.31 4.41 -11.13
CA THR A 43 0.89 5.11 -10.64
C THR A 43 0.58 5.93 -9.40
N ALA A 44 -0.55 6.66 -9.37
CA ALA A 44 -0.98 7.45 -8.22
C ALA A 44 -1.27 6.55 -7.00
N ILE A 45 -1.95 5.41 -7.20
CA ILE A 45 -2.18 4.41 -6.15
C ILE A 45 -0.85 3.90 -5.60
N LYS A 46 0.12 3.57 -6.46
CA LYS A 46 1.45 3.13 -6.00
C LYS A 46 2.24 4.23 -5.31
N ALA A 47 2.11 5.48 -5.77
CA ALA A 47 2.75 6.62 -5.15
C ALA A 47 2.19 6.86 -3.74
N LEU A 48 0.87 6.73 -3.56
CA LEU A 48 0.23 6.79 -2.24
C LEU A 48 0.78 5.69 -1.32
N ASP A 49 0.79 4.43 -1.79
CA ASP A 49 1.34 3.29 -1.04
C ASP A 49 2.78 3.55 -0.58
N LYS A 50 3.62 4.09 -1.47
CA LYS A 50 5.02 4.43 -1.18
C LYS A 50 5.15 5.58 -0.19
N SER A 51 4.35 6.64 -0.30
CA SER A 51 4.35 7.75 0.63
C SER A 51 3.95 7.33 2.05
N LEU A 52 2.96 6.43 2.17
CA LEU A 52 2.58 5.87 3.47
C LEU A 52 3.68 4.98 4.06
N GLU A 53 4.31 4.14 3.23
CA GLU A 53 5.42 3.30 3.65
C GLU A 53 6.65 4.12 4.09
N GLU A 54 6.98 5.19 3.37
CA GLU A 54 8.08 6.10 3.71
C GLU A 54 7.89 6.74 5.09
N ILE A 55 6.66 7.16 5.44
CA ILE A 55 6.37 7.71 6.77
C ILE A 55 6.69 6.69 7.87
N VAL A 56 6.23 5.45 7.70
CA VAL A 56 6.44 4.37 8.69
C VAL A 56 7.94 4.01 8.80
N GLN A 57 8.68 4.06 7.69
CA GLN A 57 10.07 3.60 7.67
C GLN A 57 11.12 4.66 8.05
N THR A 58 10.82 5.95 7.87
CA THR A 58 11.84 7.01 7.94
C THR A 58 11.61 8.04 9.04
N VAL A 59 10.38 8.18 9.55
CA VAL A 59 10.07 9.15 10.59
C VAL A 59 10.33 8.53 11.96
N ALA A 60 11.38 8.99 12.63
CA ALA A 60 11.80 8.44 13.93
C ALA A 60 10.82 8.76 15.07
N GLU A 61 10.23 9.96 15.08
CA GLU A 61 9.34 10.41 16.15
C GLU A 61 7.90 9.89 15.94
N PRO A 62 7.38 9.01 16.82
CA PRO A 62 6.09 8.35 16.59
C PRO A 62 4.91 9.32 16.46
N GLN A 63 4.89 10.40 17.27
CA GLN A 63 3.81 11.40 17.19
C GLN A 63 3.83 12.17 15.86
N VAL A 64 5.02 12.40 15.29
CA VAL A 64 5.18 13.07 13.99
C VAL A 64 4.72 12.13 12.87
N ALA A 65 5.09 10.85 12.94
CA ALA A 65 4.63 9.85 11.97
C ALA A 65 3.10 9.71 12.01
N ARG A 66 2.52 9.65 13.21
CA ARG A 66 1.07 9.57 13.41
C ARG A 66 0.35 10.79 12.82
N SER A 67 0.84 11.99 13.14
CA SER A 67 0.25 13.24 12.63
C SER A 67 0.29 13.33 11.10
N LYS A 68 1.37 12.82 10.46
CA LYS A 68 1.45 12.73 8.99
C LYS A 68 0.44 11.75 8.40
N LEU A 69 0.25 10.58 9.01
CA LEU A 69 -0.75 9.60 8.56
C LEU A 69 -2.19 10.09 8.79
N ASP A 70 -2.46 10.78 9.89
CA ASP A 70 -3.76 11.41 10.13
C ASP A 70 -4.04 12.55 9.15
N TRP A 71 -3.01 13.32 8.76
CA TRP A 71 -3.14 14.27 7.65
C TRP A 71 -3.49 13.57 6.33
N TRP A 72 -2.84 12.45 6.01
CA TRP A 72 -3.19 11.66 4.81
C TRP A 72 -4.63 11.15 4.85
N ARG A 73 -5.13 10.76 6.02
CA ARG A 73 -6.53 10.38 6.22
C ARG A 73 -7.47 11.53 5.89
N GLY A 74 -7.22 12.70 6.48
CA GLY A 74 -8.03 13.89 6.23
C GLY A 74 -7.99 14.31 4.76
N ALA A 75 -6.82 14.29 4.14
CA ALA A 75 -6.64 14.64 2.73
C ALA A 75 -7.35 13.66 1.79
N LEU A 76 -7.30 12.36 2.09
CA LEU A 76 -8.03 11.32 1.36
C LEU A 76 -9.54 11.48 1.52
N HIS A 77 -10.01 11.73 2.74
CA HIS A 77 -11.42 11.99 3.00
C HIS A 77 -11.91 13.20 2.20
N GLN A 78 -11.18 14.31 2.24
CA GLN A 78 -11.49 15.50 1.45
C GLN A 78 -11.51 15.19 -0.06
N ALA A 79 -10.49 14.50 -0.56
CA ALA A 79 -10.41 14.12 -1.98
C ALA A 79 -11.62 13.29 -2.43
N THR A 80 -12.05 12.33 -1.62
CA THR A 80 -13.10 11.38 -1.97
C THR A 80 -14.52 11.91 -1.76
N THR A 81 -14.70 12.90 -0.89
CA THR A 81 -16.02 13.49 -0.59
C THR A 81 -16.28 14.81 -1.31
N GLU A 82 -15.27 15.67 -1.40
CA GLU A 82 -15.37 16.99 -2.04
C GLU A 82 -14.84 16.99 -3.48
N GLY A 83 -14.15 15.93 -3.89
CA GLY A 83 -13.54 15.85 -5.22
C GLY A 83 -12.36 16.80 -5.42
N SER A 84 -11.71 17.24 -4.34
CA SER A 84 -10.59 18.19 -4.39
C SER A 84 -9.46 17.83 -3.42
N SER A 85 -8.22 18.17 -3.78
CA SER A 85 -7.05 17.98 -2.92
C SER A 85 -5.95 18.98 -3.29
N ASN A 86 -5.06 19.26 -2.33
CA ASN A 86 -3.84 20.04 -2.54
C ASN A 86 -2.58 19.16 -2.67
N HIS A 87 -2.72 17.83 -2.55
CA HIS A 87 -1.60 16.91 -2.63
C HIS A 87 -1.46 16.34 -4.05
N PRO A 88 -0.27 16.40 -4.69
CA PRO A 88 -0.11 15.99 -6.09
C PRO A 88 -0.56 14.54 -6.34
N VAL A 89 -0.27 13.62 -5.41
CA VAL A 89 -0.71 12.22 -5.55
C VAL A 89 -2.22 12.06 -5.56
N LEU A 90 -2.93 12.81 -4.69
CA LEU A 90 -4.38 12.74 -4.62
C LEU A 90 -5.03 13.46 -5.80
N ILE A 91 -4.45 14.58 -6.27
CA ILE A 91 -4.91 15.26 -7.49
C ILE A 91 -4.79 14.33 -8.69
N SER A 92 -3.63 13.70 -8.89
CA SER A 92 -3.43 12.72 -9.98
C SER A 92 -4.40 11.55 -9.87
N LEU A 93 -4.67 11.03 -8.66
CA LEU A 93 -5.68 9.99 -8.44
C LEU A 93 -7.08 10.45 -8.86
N LEU A 94 -7.50 11.65 -8.47
CA LEU A 94 -8.81 12.22 -8.81
C LEU A 94 -8.97 12.49 -10.32
N GLU A 95 -7.95 13.04 -10.97
CA GLU A 95 -7.99 13.38 -12.40
C GLU A 95 -7.98 12.11 -13.28
N SER A 96 -7.30 11.07 -12.84
CA SER A 96 -7.15 9.81 -13.58
C SER A 96 -8.27 8.79 -13.32
N THR A 97 -9.06 8.95 -12.25
CA THR A 97 -10.07 7.98 -11.82
C THR A 97 -11.49 8.54 -11.96
N PRO A 98 -12.40 7.89 -12.70
CA PRO A 98 -13.80 8.29 -12.74
C PRO A 98 -14.46 8.25 -11.35
N PRO A 99 -15.43 9.13 -11.03
CA PRO A 99 -16.09 9.16 -9.71
C PRO A 99 -16.64 7.80 -9.26
N THR A 100 -17.30 7.06 -10.15
CA THR A 100 -17.85 5.72 -9.85
C THR A 100 -16.79 4.67 -9.57
N THR A 101 -15.58 4.82 -10.12
CA THR A 101 -14.43 3.97 -9.79
C THR A 101 -13.84 4.41 -8.45
N LEU A 102 -13.72 5.72 -8.21
CA LEU A 102 -13.17 6.27 -6.98
C LEU A 102 -13.96 5.79 -5.75
N GLU A 103 -15.28 5.79 -5.80
CA GLU A 103 -16.15 5.25 -4.75
C GLU A 103 -15.80 3.80 -4.36
N LYS A 104 -15.46 2.96 -5.36
CA LYS A 104 -15.04 1.57 -5.14
C LYS A 104 -13.63 1.45 -4.56
N LEU A 105 -12.78 2.46 -4.76
CA LEU A 105 -11.42 2.49 -4.21
C LEU A 105 -11.43 2.83 -2.72
N VAL A 106 -12.37 3.65 -2.25
CA VAL A 106 -12.39 4.19 -0.88
C VAL A 106 -12.18 3.12 0.21
N PRO A 107 -12.92 2.00 0.25
CA PRO A 107 -12.73 1.00 1.30
C PRO A 107 -11.31 0.43 1.35
N HIS A 108 -10.67 0.27 0.18
CA HIS A 108 -9.32 -0.26 0.09
C HIS A 108 -8.25 0.80 0.36
N LEU A 109 -8.50 2.08 0.02
CA LEU A 109 -7.63 3.19 0.39
C LEU A 109 -7.60 3.37 1.91
N GLU A 110 -8.77 3.32 2.56
CA GLU A 110 -8.90 3.39 4.02
C GLU A 110 -8.22 2.18 4.69
N SER A 111 -8.42 0.97 4.16
CA SER A 111 -7.75 -0.23 4.66
C SER A 111 -6.22 -0.12 4.57
N ARG A 112 -5.70 0.38 3.44
CA ARG A 112 -4.26 0.60 3.25
C ARG A 112 -3.69 1.66 4.17
N LEU A 113 -4.44 2.73 4.44
CA LEU A 113 -4.03 3.76 5.39
C LEU A 113 -4.07 3.23 6.84
N GLY A 114 -5.11 2.45 7.17
CA GLY A 114 -5.25 1.77 8.45
C GLY A 114 -4.06 0.85 8.75
N SER A 115 -3.59 0.06 7.77
CA SER A 115 -2.41 -0.79 7.96
C SER A 115 -1.11 0.00 8.16
N ALA A 116 -0.98 1.20 7.59
CA ALA A 116 0.16 2.08 7.89
C ALA A 116 0.15 2.57 9.34
N LEU A 117 -1.02 2.88 9.87
CA LEU A 117 -1.17 3.30 11.27
C LEU A 117 -0.94 2.15 12.25
N LEU A 118 -1.48 0.97 11.96
CA LEU A 118 -1.20 -0.24 12.72
C LEU A 118 0.30 -0.57 12.77
N ALA A 119 1.05 -0.23 11.72
CA ALA A 119 2.49 -0.43 11.70
C ALA A 119 3.25 0.51 12.65
N LEU A 120 2.71 1.69 12.99
CA LEU A 120 3.31 2.58 14.00
C LEU A 120 3.09 2.06 15.42
N ASP A 121 1.92 1.48 15.66
CA ASP A 121 1.50 0.93 16.95
C ASP A 121 1.84 -0.58 17.06
N TYR A 122 2.76 -1.07 16.22
CA TYR A 122 3.06 -2.50 16.11
C TYR A 122 3.62 -3.05 17.42
N GLN A 123 3.01 -4.12 17.93
CA GLN A 123 3.43 -4.83 19.16
C GLN A 123 3.61 -6.34 18.92
N GLY A 124 3.60 -6.79 17.66
CA GLY A 124 3.51 -8.20 17.31
C GLY A 124 2.16 -8.60 16.72
N PHE A 125 2.06 -9.87 16.33
CA PHE A 125 0.81 -10.52 15.95
C PHE A 125 0.63 -11.74 16.85
N ASP A 126 -0.46 -11.80 17.63
CA ASP A 126 -0.68 -12.92 18.55
C ASP A 126 -1.00 -14.19 17.76
N THR A 127 -1.91 -14.08 16.80
CA THR A 127 -2.40 -15.21 16.00
C THR A 127 -2.05 -15.07 14.53
N GLU A 128 -2.13 -16.18 13.81
CA GLU A 128 -1.99 -16.16 12.35
C GLU A 128 -3.11 -15.35 11.67
N ALA A 129 -4.28 -15.26 12.30
CA ALA A 129 -5.39 -14.44 11.83
C ALA A 129 -5.05 -12.93 11.88
N ASP A 130 -4.38 -12.47 12.94
CA ASP A 130 -3.97 -11.06 13.08
C ASP A 130 -2.95 -10.67 12.00
N LEU A 131 -1.97 -11.54 11.76
CA LEU A 131 -1.00 -11.35 10.68
C LEU A 131 -1.69 -11.33 9.31
N ASN A 132 -2.61 -12.26 9.05
CA ASN A 132 -3.34 -12.28 7.78
C ASN A 132 -4.22 -11.03 7.59
N ALA A 133 -4.88 -10.55 8.64
CA ALA A 133 -5.65 -9.31 8.59
C ALA A 133 -4.76 -8.09 8.24
N TYR A 134 -3.55 -8.03 8.80
CA TYR A 134 -2.57 -6.99 8.45
C TYR A 134 -2.10 -7.10 6.98
N LEU A 135 -1.78 -8.31 6.52
CA LEU A 135 -1.35 -8.57 5.13
C LEU A 135 -2.45 -8.23 4.12
N ASP A 136 -3.70 -8.57 4.44
CA ASP A 136 -4.88 -8.22 3.67
C ASP A 136 -5.09 -6.70 3.63
N ALA A 137 -4.96 -6.01 4.77
CA ALA A 137 -5.09 -4.56 4.83
C ALA A 137 -3.92 -3.80 4.19
N LYS A 138 -2.81 -4.47 3.87
CA LYS A 138 -1.63 -3.88 3.24
C LYS A 138 -1.52 -4.29 1.77
N GLY A 139 -0.96 -5.47 1.51
CA GLY A 139 -0.75 -5.98 0.17
C GLY A 139 -2.06 -6.32 -0.54
N GLY A 140 -3.02 -6.90 0.19
CA GLY A 140 -4.32 -7.27 -0.38
C GLY A 140 -5.15 -6.06 -0.80
N ALA A 141 -5.25 -5.06 0.05
CA ALA A 141 -5.91 -3.80 -0.25
C ALA A 141 -5.28 -3.12 -1.47
N LEU A 142 -3.94 -3.08 -1.54
CA LEU A 142 -3.23 -2.50 -2.68
C LEU A 142 -3.55 -3.18 -4.02
N PHE A 143 -3.60 -4.51 -4.05
CA PHE A 143 -3.91 -5.24 -5.28
C PHE A 143 -5.39 -5.13 -5.67
N ARG A 144 -6.30 -5.02 -4.70
CA ARG A 144 -7.70 -4.69 -4.95
C ARG A 144 -7.86 -3.28 -5.52
N LEU A 145 -7.08 -2.31 -5.03
CA LEU A 145 -7.04 -0.96 -5.63
C LEU A 145 -6.64 -1.02 -7.10
N TYR A 146 -5.61 -1.79 -7.44
CA TYR A 146 -5.22 -1.97 -8.84
C TYR A 146 -6.32 -2.62 -9.68
N ALA A 147 -6.96 -3.67 -9.16
CA ALA A 147 -8.02 -4.37 -9.87
C ALA A 147 -9.22 -3.45 -10.16
N GLN A 148 -9.66 -2.67 -9.17
CA GLN A 148 -10.76 -1.73 -9.31
C GLN A 148 -10.40 -0.56 -10.22
N ALA A 149 -9.17 -0.03 -10.14
CA ALA A 149 -8.70 1.05 -11.01
C ALA A 149 -8.61 0.63 -12.49
N LEU A 150 -8.34 -0.66 -12.75
CA LEU A 150 -8.35 -1.27 -14.08
C LEU A 150 -9.74 -1.80 -14.48
N ASN A 151 -10.77 -1.56 -13.67
CA ASN A 151 -12.14 -2.01 -13.89
C ASN A 151 -12.24 -3.53 -14.17
N LEU A 152 -11.46 -4.33 -13.43
CA LEU A 152 -11.51 -5.79 -13.52
C LEU A 152 -12.76 -6.35 -12.83
N PRO A 153 -13.22 -7.56 -13.20
CA PRO A 153 -14.33 -8.21 -12.52
C PRO A 153 -14.08 -8.44 -11.03
N GLU A 154 -15.12 -8.38 -10.21
CA GLU A 154 -15.02 -8.53 -8.76
C GLU A 154 -14.35 -9.84 -8.33
N GLU A 155 -14.65 -10.96 -9.01
CA GLU A 155 -13.99 -12.24 -8.75
C GLU A 155 -12.47 -12.17 -8.97
N THR A 156 -12.02 -11.40 -9.97
CA THR A 156 -10.59 -11.18 -10.23
C THR A 156 -9.99 -10.27 -9.16
N SER A 157 -10.72 -9.25 -8.72
CA SER A 157 -10.31 -8.36 -7.62
C SER A 157 -10.07 -9.13 -6.33
N ILE A 158 -10.94 -10.08 -5.97
CA ILE A 158 -10.77 -10.94 -4.80
C ILE A 158 -9.49 -11.79 -4.90
N LYS A 159 -9.26 -12.44 -6.06
CA LYS A 159 -8.07 -13.26 -6.29
C LYS A 159 -6.78 -12.44 -6.24
N LEU A 160 -6.80 -11.24 -6.83
CA LEU A 160 -5.67 -10.32 -6.79
C LEU A 160 -5.39 -9.82 -5.37
N GLY A 161 -6.43 -9.57 -4.56
CA GLY A 161 -6.27 -9.27 -3.14
C GLY A 161 -5.52 -10.37 -2.39
N ALA A 162 -5.92 -11.63 -2.55
CA ALA A 162 -5.23 -12.76 -1.94
C ALA A 162 -3.76 -12.86 -2.42
N LEU A 163 -3.52 -12.65 -3.72
CA LEU A 163 -2.17 -12.61 -4.28
C LEU A 163 -1.32 -11.47 -3.69
N GLY A 164 -1.90 -10.29 -3.51
CA GLY A 164 -1.22 -9.14 -2.91
C GLY A 164 -0.80 -9.39 -1.46
N ALA A 165 -1.69 -9.99 -0.66
CA ALA A 165 -1.38 -10.37 0.72
C ALA A 165 -0.25 -11.41 0.78
N LEU A 166 -0.31 -12.45 -0.07
CA LEU A 166 0.74 -13.47 -0.18
C LEU A 166 2.08 -12.88 -0.65
N GLY A 167 2.05 -12.00 -1.65
CA GLY A 167 3.25 -11.32 -2.14
C GLY A 167 3.93 -10.51 -1.03
N HIS A 168 3.14 -9.78 -0.24
CA HIS A 168 3.68 -9.01 0.88
C HIS A 168 4.22 -9.90 2.01
N ARG A 169 3.61 -11.07 2.24
CA ARG A 169 4.15 -12.07 3.16
C ARG A 169 5.53 -12.56 2.71
N ILE A 170 5.71 -12.82 1.41
CA ILE A 170 7.00 -13.23 0.86
C ILE A 170 8.04 -12.13 1.05
N ASP A 171 7.68 -10.87 0.80
CA ASP A 171 8.57 -9.73 1.05
C ASP A 171 9.02 -9.68 2.53
N ASN A 172 8.08 -9.81 3.47
CA ASN A 172 8.37 -9.82 4.89
C ASN A 172 9.31 -10.97 5.29
N LEU A 173 9.12 -12.18 4.72
CA LEU A 173 9.99 -13.31 4.98
C LEU A 173 11.39 -13.13 4.39
N GLN A 174 11.47 -12.57 3.17
CA GLN A 174 12.74 -12.29 2.50
C GLN A 174 13.60 -11.30 3.29
N TRP A 175 12.96 -10.33 3.94
CA TRP A 175 13.63 -9.29 4.71
C TRP A 175 13.56 -9.48 6.23
N LEU A 176 13.17 -10.67 6.70
CA LEU A 176 12.92 -10.95 8.11
C LEU A 176 14.08 -10.52 9.01
N GLY A 177 15.33 -10.86 8.68
CA GLY A 177 16.49 -10.47 9.48
C GLY A 177 16.68 -8.94 9.60
N ARG A 178 16.40 -8.20 8.51
CA ARG A 178 16.45 -6.71 8.52
C ARG A 178 15.35 -6.15 9.40
N ASP A 179 14.15 -6.72 9.30
CA ASP A 179 12.96 -6.21 9.99
C ASP A 179 13.04 -6.54 11.49
N VAL A 180 13.52 -7.73 11.87
CA VAL A 180 13.79 -8.10 13.26
C VAL A 180 14.84 -7.21 13.90
N ALA A 181 15.90 -6.84 13.17
CA ALA A 181 16.90 -5.88 13.67
C ALA A 181 16.31 -4.48 13.98
N ARG A 182 15.10 -4.20 13.51
CA ARG A 182 14.34 -2.97 13.78
C ARG A 182 13.17 -3.19 14.75
N GLY A 183 13.03 -4.38 15.32
CA GLY A 183 11.95 -4.74 16.25
C GLY A 183 10.66 -5.20 15.57
N PHE A 184 10.69 -5.55 14.28
CA PHE A 184 9.52 -6.05 13.55
C PHE A 184 9.61 -7.55 13.26
N ILE A 185 8.66 -8.32 13.78
CA ILE A 185 8.58 -9.78 13.59
C ILE A 185 7.30 -10.12 12.83
N TYR A 186 7.38 -10.20 11.50
CA TYR A 186 6.23 -10.53 10.65
C TYR A 186 5.90 -12.04 10.64
N LEU A 187 5.88 -12.64 11.82
CA LEU A 187 5.45 -14.00 12.14
C LEU A 187 4.56 -13.93 13.37
N SER A 188 3.51 -14.75 13.43
CA SER A 188 2.63 -14.76 14.60
C SER A 188 3.27 -15.47 15.79
N ALA A 189 2.99 -14.98 17.00
CA ALA A 189 3.47 -15.58 18.24
C ALA A 189 3.00 -17.04 18.38
N GLU A 190 1.76 -17.33 17.99
CA GLU A 190 1.21 -18.69 17.88
C GLU A 190 2.09 -19.62 17.03
N GLN A 191 2.54 -19.17 15.85
CA GLN A 191 3.40 -20.00 14.98
C GLN A 191 4.81 -20.14 15.55
N LEU A 192 5.37 -19.10 16.17
CA LEU A 192 6.67 -19.18 16.83
C LEU A 192 6.64 -20.19 17.99
N GLU A 193 5.64 -20.09 18.87
CA GLU A 193 5.44 -21.00 20.00
C GLU A 193 5.28 -22.44 19.54
N LYS A 194 4.46 -22.68 18.51
CA LYS A 194 4.27 -24.02 17.92
C LYS A 194 5.57 -24.68 17.46
N HIS A 195 6.57 -23.89 17.06
CA HIS A 195 7.88 -24.37 16.63
C HIS A 195 8.96 -24.24 17.72
N GLY A 196 8.59 -23.84 18.94
CA GLY A 196 9.52 -23.66 20.06
C GLY A 196 10.51 -22.50 19.85
N ILE A 197 10.14 -21.52 19.02
CA ILE A 197 10.93 -20.34 18.71
C ILE A 197 10.45 -19.18 19.59
N ASN A 198 11.38 -18.44 20.18
CA ASN A 198 11.13 -17.19 20.90
C ASN A 198 11.90 -16.04 20.23
N GLU A 199 11.55 -14.80 20.58
CA GLU A 199 12.16 -13.60 20.00
C GLU A 199 13.70 -13.57 20.15
N ALA A 200 14.25 -14.08 21.26
CA ALA A 200 15.69 -14.09 21.47
C ALA A 200 16.44 -15.04 20.50
N ASP A 201 15.74 -16.00 19.88
CA ASP A 201 16.36 -16.90 18.90
C ASP A 201 16.79 -16.17 17.63
N PHE A 202 16.15 -15.04 17.27
CA PHE A 202 16.54 -14.25 16.09
C PHE A 202 17.82 -13.43 16.28
N HIS A 203 18.28 -13.25 17.52
CA HIS A 203 19.47 -12.47 17.86
C HIS A 203 20.69 -13.33 18.21
N ARG A 204 20.56 -14.66 18.12
CA ARG A 204 21.69 -15.56 18.35
C ARG A 204 22.65 -15.48 17.16
N PRO A 205 23.97 -15.39 17.38
CA PRO A 205 24.94 -15.53 16.30
C PRO A 205 24.78 -16.91 15.64
N ASP A 206 24.97 -16.95 14.32
CA ASP A 206 24.89 -18.18 13.52
C ASP A 206 25.71 -19.31 14.18
N ARG A 207 25.08 -20.47 14.36
CA ARG A 207 25.75 -21.69 14.83
C ARG A 207 26.45 -22.41 13.67
#